data_AF-A0A1S4A9T8-F1
#
_entry.id   AF-A0A1S4A9T8-F1
#
_cell.length_a   1.000
_cell.length_b   1.000
_cell.length_c   1.000
_cell.angle_alpha   90.00
_cell.angle_beta   90.00
_cell.angle_gamma   90.00
#
_symmetry.space_group_name_H-M   'P 1'
#
loop_
_entity.id
_entity.type
_entity.pdbx_description
1 polymer ?
#
loop_
_entity_poly.entity_id
_entity_poly.type
_entity_poly.pdbx_seq_one_letter_code
_entity_poly.pdbx_strand_id
1 'polypeptide(L)'
;MTTTTFRLYLLFSFFVLFAQWSPVLSDLLISKLDRKVDLTSQVVRITATLKVSGYCLGLFRFWDKFVKNLENPGNDQISEVLLPFPDHQAKDLAFLVATTSEGKGKTKTSSSSLPIKVVNPEGLPPSLTWYSVTLLKELGKGQSLTLEVRTAFTHALRPFPEKITQADIQLLVFQE
;
A
#
# COMPACT_ATOMS: atom_id res chain seq x y z
N MET A 1 -34.27 -13.51 -41.26
CA MET A 1 -34.56 -12.63 -40.10
C MET A 1 -33.78 -12.99 -38.83
N THR A 2 -32.74 -13.83 -38.89
CA THR A 2 -32.00 -14.36 -37.72
C THR A 2 -30.56 -13.82 -37.57
N THR A 3 -30.01 -13.20 -38.61
CA THR A 3 -28.62 -12.69 -38.62
C THR A 3 -28.47 -11.32 -37.94
N THR A 4 -29.50 -10.46 -37.99
CA THR A 4 -29.50 -9.14 -37.35
C THR A 4 -29.65 -9.23 -35.82
N THR A 5 -30.45 -10.17 -35.33
CA THR A 5 -30.62 -10.41 -33.88
C THR A 5 -29.33 -10.98 -33.27
N PHE A 6 -28.68 -11.94 -33.94
CA PHE A 6 -27.39 -12.49 -33.49
C PHE A 6 -26.28 -11.43 -33.40
N ARG A 7 -26.19 -10.53 -34.39
CA ARG A 7 -25.25 -9.39 -34.35
C ARG A 7 -25.51 -8.44 -33.18
N LEU A 8 -26.77 -8.21 -32.83
CA LEU A 8 -27.14 -7.31 -31.73
C LEU A 8 -26.77 -7.91 -30.37
N TYR A 9 -26.97 -9.22 -30.16
CA TYR A 9 -26.55 -9.91 -28.95
C TYR A 9 -25.02 -9.94 -28.80
N LEU A 10 -24.28 -10.09 -29.90
CA LEU A 10 -22.82 -10.06 -29.88
C LEU A 10 -22.28 -8.67 -29.51
N LEU A 11 -22.90 -7.60 -30.01
CA LEU A 11 -22.58 -6.23 -29.63
C LEU A 11 -22.93 -5.93 -28.17
N PHE A 12 -24.07 -6.43 -27.68
CA PHE A 12 -24.48 -6.26 -26.29
C PHE A 12 -23.57 -7.03 -25.33
N SER A 13 -23.17 -8.25 -25.69
CA SER A 13 -22.16 -9.03 -24.97
C SER A 13 -20.81 -8.30 -24.89
N PHE A 14 -20.37 -7.68 -25.98
CA PHE A 14 -19.12 -6.92 -26.00
C PHE A 14 -19.21 -5.67 -25.12
N PHE A 15 -20.34 -4.98 -25.14
CA PHE A 15 -20.59 -3.81 -24.29
C PHE A 15 -20.61 -4.16 -22.79
N VAL A 16 -21.21 -5.28 -22.42
CA VAL A 16 -21.22 -5.78 -21.03
C VAL A 16 -19.81 -6.17 -20.57
N LEU A 17 -18.99 -6.78 -21.44
CA LEU A 17 -17.60 -7.13 -21.12
C LEU A 17 -16.71 -5.90 -20.92
N PHE A 18 -16.92 -4.83 -21.70
CA PHE A 18 -16.19 -3.57 -21.55
C PHE A 18 -16.62 -2.78 -20.30
N ALA A 19 -17.90 -2.87 -19.90
CA ALA A 19 -18.39 -2.22 -18.69
C ALA A 19 -17.79 -2.80 -17.38
N GLN A 20 -17.14 -3.95 -17.45
CA GLN A 20 -16.51 -4.61 -16.29
C GLN A 20 -15.04 -4.18 -16.11
N TRP A 21 -14.50 -3.42 -17.06
CA TRP A 21 -13.18 -2.81 -16.94
C TRP A 21 -13.31 -1.55 -16.09
N SER A 22 -13.38 -1.72 -14.77
CA SER A 22 -13.14 -0.59 -13.87
C SER A 22 -11.66 -0.21 -13.98
N PRO A 23 -11.30 0.99 -14.45
CA PRO A 23 -9.94 1.45 -14.32
C PRO A 23 -9.64 1.57 -12.82
N VAL A 24 -8.54 0.95 -12.38
CA VAL A 24 -7.99 1.23 -11.05
C VAL A 24 -7.43 2.65 -11.11
N LEU A 25 -8.27 3.63 -10.75
CA LEU A 25 -7.89 5.02 -10.55
C LEU A 25 -7.22 5.11 -9.18
N SER A 26 -5.92 4.86 -9.14
CA SER A 26 -5.12 5.23 -7.97
C SER A 26 -4.22 6.35 -8.39
N ASP A 27 -4.31 7.50 -7.72
CA ASP A 27 -3.39 8.62 -7.97
C ASP A 27 -1.94 8.24 -7.64
N LEU A 28 -1.77 7.22 -6.78
CA LEU A 28 -0.51 6.72 -6.25
C LEU A 28 -0.19 5.30 -6.77
N LEU A 29 0.97 5.15 -7.41
CA LEU A 29 1.51 3.86 -7.89
C LEU A 29 2.64 3.38 -6.99
N ILE A 30 2.60 2.12 -6.58
CA ILE A 30 3.77 1.45 -6.00
C ILE A 30 4.57 0.79 -7.12
N SER A 31 5.69 1.39 -7.49
CA SER A 31 6.53 0.94 -8.62
C SER A 31 7.51 -0.16 -8.24
N LYS A 32 7.90 -0.20 -6.97
CA LYS A 32 8.77 -1.23 -6.40
C LYS A 32 8.41 -1.41 -4.93
N LEU A 33 8.40 -2.64 -4.48
CA LEU A 33 8.28 -3.01 -3.07
C LEU A 33 9.33 -4.07 -2.77
N ASP A 34 10.31 -3.71 -1.95
CA ASP A 34 11.27 -4.65 -1.38
C ASP A 34 10.94 -4.82 0.11
N ARG A 35 10.67 -6.06 0.54
CA ARG A 35 10.36 -6.37 1.94
C ARG A 35 11.43 -7.28 2.53
N LYS A 36 11.93 -6.92 3.71
CA LYS A 36 12.87 -7.72 4.51
C LYS A 36 12.23 -8.02 5.87
N VAL A 37 12.22 -9.29 6.25
CA VAL A 37 11.74 -9.77 7.55
C VAL A 37 12.94 -10.30 8.33
N ASP A 38 13.16 -9.76 9.53
CA ASP A 38 14.19 -10.19 10.47
C ASP A 38 13.53 -10.89 11.66
N LEU A 39 13.85 -12.18 11.81
CA LEU A 39 13.36 -13.08 12.86
C LEU A 39 14.49 -13.49 13.84
N THR A 40 15.64 -12.79 13.79
CA THR A 40 16.82 -13.14 14.61
C THR A 40 16.55 -12.92 16.11
N SER A 41 15.64 -12.01 16.45
CA SER A 41 15.21 -11.72 17.82
C SER A 41 13.80 -12.23 18.11
N GLN A 42 13.42 -12.25 19.38
CA GLN A 42 12.04 -12.56 19.82
C GLN A 42 10.99 -11.55 19.32
N VAL A 43 11.43 -10.38 18.85
CA VAL A 43 10.61 -9.36 18.20
C VAL A 43 10.80 -9.48 16.69
N VAL A 44 9.71 -9.54 15.93
CA VAL A 44 9.74 -9.58 14.47
C VAL A 44 9.91 -8.17 13.95
N ARG A 45 10.98 -7.93 13.19
CA ARG A 45 11.23 -6.63 12.57
C ARG A 45 11.03 -6.73 11.07
N ILE A 46 10.21 -5.86 10.50
CA ILE A 46 9.95 -5.82 9.07
C ILE A 46 10.37 -4.46 8.54
N THR A 47 11.13 -4.47 7.46
CA THR A 47 11.51 -3.26 6.72
C THR A 47 10.97 -3.38 5.31
N ALA A 48 10.06 -2.49 4.95
CA ALA A 48 9.49 -2.38 3.61
C ALA A 48 10.02 -1.12 2.94
N THR A 49 10.68 -1.27 1.80
CA THR A 49 11.12 -0.15 0.95
C THR A 49 10.17 -0.06 -0.24
N LEU A 50 9.36 0.99 -0.23
CA LEU A 50 8.35 1.29 -1.22
C LEU A 50 8.85 2.42 -2.13
N LYS A 51 8.91 2.19 -3.45
CA LYS A 51 9.10 3.25 -4.41
C LYS A 51 7.74 3.69 -4.93
N VAL A 52 7.27 4.81 -4.45
CA VAL A 52 5.96 5.37 -4.76
C VAL A 52 6.09 6.40 -5.89
N SER A 53 5.17 6.40 -6.84
CA SER A 53 5.14 7.34 -7.97
C SER A 53 3.75 7.94 -8.13
N GLY A 54 3.66 9.25 -8.36
CA GLY A 54 2.40 9.88 -8.76
C GLY A 54 2.09 9.51 -10.21
N TYR A 55 0.86 9.07 -10.50
CA TYR A 55 0.47 8.68 -11.86
C TYR A 55 0.38 9.87 -12.83
N CYS A 56 0.56 9.56 -14.12
CA CYS A 56 0.35 10.47 -15.23
C CYS A 56 0.01 9.66 -16.50
N LEU A 57 -1.23 9.19 -16.67
CA LEU A 57 -1.66 8.53 -17.91
C LEU A 57 -2.46 9.50 -18.78
N GLY A 58 -1.77 10.10 -19.74
CA GLY A 58 -2.28 11.13 -20.66
C GLY A 58 -3.23 10.66 -21.77
N LEU A 59 -3.76 9.44 -21.72
CA LEU A 59 -4.62 8.89 -22.79
C LEU A 59 -6.12 8.85 -22.47
N PHE A 60 -6.53 9.11 -21.23
CA PHE A 60 -7.95 9.14 -20.82
C PHE A 60 -8.50 10.55 -20.54
N ARG A 61 -7.81 11.60 -20.99
CA ARG A 61 -8.14 13.00 -20.68
C ARG A 61 -9.55 13.46 -21.09
N PHE A 62 -10.21 12.78 -22.03
CA PHE A 62 -11.55 13.20 -22.47
C PHE A 62 -12.66 12.75 -21.53
N TRP A 63 -12.59 11.53 -20.98
CA TRP A 63 -13.59 11.03 -20.02
C TRP A 63 -13.33 11.57 -18.61
N ASP A 64 -12.06 11.73 -18.25
CA ASP A 64 -11.61 12.25 -16.95
C ASP A 64 -12.05 13.71 -16.72
N LYS A 65 -12.04 14.55 -17.77
CA LYS A 65 -12.56 15.93 -17.71
C LYS A 65 -14.08 16.00 -17.55
N PHE A 66 -14.80 14.97 -18.02
CA PHE A 66 -16.26 14.92 -17.92
C PHE A 66 -16.71 14.47 -16.51
N VAL A 67 -15.96 13.56 -15.88
CA VAL A 67 -16.20 13.11 -14.49
C VAL A 67 -15.68 14.13 -13.45
N LYS A 68 -14.51 14.74 -13.67
CA LYS A 68 -13.90 15.71 -12.74
C LYS A 68 -14.61 17.08 -12.68
N ASN A 69 -15.57 17.35 -13.57
CA ASN A 69 -16.43 18.54 -13.43
C ASN A 69 -17.57 18.35 -12.43
N LEU A 70 -17.81 17.12 -11.94
CA LEU A 70 -18.86 16.79 -10.96
C LEU A 70 -18.32 16.70 -9.52
N GLU A 71 -17.03 16.43 -9.33
CA GLU A 71 -16.38 16.42 -8.02
C GLU A 71 -15.34 17.55 -7.93
N ASN A 72 -15.46 18.36 -6.87
CA ASN A 72 -14.60 19.51 -6.57
C ASN A 72 -13.11 19.20 -6.81
N PRO A 73 -12.34 20.02 -7.56
CA PRO A 73 -10.94 19.74 -7.89
C PRO A 73 -10.04 19.86 -6.64
N GLY A 74 -9.97 18.78 -5.86
CA GLY A 74 -8.94 18.57 -4.85
C GLY A 74 -7.59 18.34 -5.51
N ASN A 75 -6.57 18.99 -4.95
CA ASN A 75 -5.22 19.20 -5.44
C ASN A 75 -4.60 17.98 -6.17
N ASP A 76 -3.98 18.20 -7.34
CA ASP A 76 -3.26 17.20 -8.15
C ASP A 76 -1.94 16.70 -7.49
N GLN A 77 -1.77 16.93 -6.18
CA GLN A 77 -0.57 16.65 -5.40
C GLN A 77 -0.90 15.68 -4.26
N ILE A 78 -0.11 14.61 -4.14
CA ILE A 78 -0.34 13.57 -3.14
C ILE A 78 0.51 13.85 -1.92
N SER A 79 -0.15 14.13 -0.80
CA SER A 79 0.51 14.51 0.47
C SER A 79 0.45 13.40 1.51
N GLU A 80 -0.33 12.33 1.28
CA GLU A 80 -0.54 11.25 2.25
C GLU A 80 -0.44 9.87 1.59
N VAL A 81 0.04 8.89 2.37
CA VAL A 81 0.12 7.47 1.97
C VAL A 81 -0.53 6.63 3.06
N LEU A 82 -1.49 5.80 2.67
CA LEU A 82 -2.19 4.91 3.60
C LEU A 82 -1.51 3.53 3.66
N LEU A 83 -1.22 3.08 4.88
CA LEU A 83 -0.65 1.77 5.17
C LEU A 83 -1.69 0.89 5.89
N PRO A 84 -2.18 -0.20 5.26
CA PRO A 84 -3.09 -1.14 5.90
C PRO A 84 -2.33 -2.18 6.73
N PHE A 85 -2.84 -2.47 7.93
CA PHE A 85 -2.43 -3.61 8.75
C PHE A 85 -3.66 -4.42 9.17
N PRO A 86 -3.64 -5.76 9.09
CA PRO A 86 -4.66 -6.60 9.70
C PRO A 86 -4.76 -6.34 11.20
N ASP A 87 -5.98 -6.32 11.74
CA ASP A 87 -6.20 -5.97 13.16
C ASP A 87 -5.43 -6.85 14.15
N HIS A 88 -5.25 -8.14 13.83
CA HIS A 88 -4.47 -9.04 14.66
C HIS A 88 -2.98 -8.64 14.69
N GLN A 89 -2.42 -8.16 13.58
CA GLN A 89 -1.05 -7.65 13.54
C GLN A 89 -0.93 -6.25 14.15
N ALA A 90 -1.94 -5.40 13.94
CA ALA A 90 -1.95 -4.03 14.48
C ALA A 90 -1.96 -4.01 16.02
N LYS A 91 -2.58 -5.00 16.67
CA LYS A 91 -2.54 -5.19 18.14
C LYS A 91 -1.14 -5.47 18.67
N ASP A 92 -0.36 -6.20 17.89
CA ASP A 92 0.98 -6.66 18.22
C ASP A 92 2.07 -5.68 17.76
N LEU A 93 1.69 -4.60 17.07
CA LEU A 93 2.58 -3.57 16.54
C LEU A 93 3.11 -2.67 17.66
N ALA A 94 4.36 -2.89 18.06
CA ALA A 94 5.02 -2.10 19.10
C ALA A 94 5.69 -0.83 18.56
N PHE A 95 6.09 -0.84 17.29
CA PHE A 95 6.81 0.27 16.67
C PHE A 95 6.47 0.37 15.20
N LEU A 96 6.19 1.58 14.72
CA LEU A 96 5.97 1.91 13.32
C LEU A 96 6.62 3.26 13.02
N VAL A 97 7.57 3.26 12.10
CA VAL A 97 8.22 4.48 11.61
C VAL A 97 8.32 4.43 10.10
N ALA A 98 8.04 5.56 9.48
CA ALA A 98 8.20 5.77 8.06
C ALA A 98 9.26 6.86 7.85
N THR A 99 10.19 6.62 6.94
CA THR A 99 11.23 7.59 6.59
C THR A 99 11.33 7.70 5.09
N THR A 100 11.75 8.87 4.62
CA THR A 100 12.04 9.09 3.20
C THR A 100 13.53 9.16 3.00
N SER A 101 14.01 8.49 1.94
CA SER A 101 15.41 8.64 1.52
C SER A 101 15.46 9.51 0.26
N GLU A 102 15.96 10.73 0.38
CA GLU A 102 16.33 11.57 -0.78
C GLU A 102 17.87 11.55 -0.93
N GLY A 103 18.37 11.03 -2.06
CA GLY A 103 19.80 11.09 -2.39
C GLY A 103 20.30 10.00 -3.35
N LYS A 104 20.84 10.40 -4.50
CA LYS A 104 21.74 9.58 -5.34
C LYS A 104 23.18 9.86 -4.89
N GLY A 105 23.82 8.96 -4.14
CA GLY A 105 25.24 9.07 -3.78
C GLY A 105 25.63 8.33 -2.49
N LYS A 106 26.95 8.17 -2.27
CA LYS A 106 27.60 7.42 -1.17
C LYS A 106 27.42 8.01 0.25
N THR A 107 26.60 9.05 0.41
CA THR A 107 26.37 9.76 1.68
C THR A 107 24.86 9.82 1.94
N LYS A 108 24.29 8.73 2.47
CA LYS A 108 22.90 8.66 2.95
C LYS A 108 22.84 9.29 4.34
N THR A 109 22.50 10.57 4.46
CA THR A 109 22.52 11.24 5.79
C THR A 109 21.24 11.98 6.17
N SER A 110 20.23 12.09 5.31
CA SER A 110 18.95 12.72 5.67
C SER A 110 17.78 11.76 5.46
N SER A 111 17.61 10.80 6.37
CA SER A 111 16.34 10.09 6.54
C SER A 111 15.43 10.95 7.41
N SER A 112 14.51 11.69 6.79
CA SER A 112 13.49 12.44 7.54
C SER A 112 12.38 11.50 7.97
N SER A 113 12.09 11.47 9.27
CA SER A 113 10.94 10.75 9.82
C SER A 113 9.65 11.43 9.38
N LEU A 114 8.69 10.64 8.93
CA LEU A 114 7.38 11.13 8.53
C LEU A 114 6.38 11.01 9.69
N PRO A 115 5.46 11.99 9.84
CA PRO A 115 4.35 11.86 10.78
C PRO A 115 3.41 10.72 10.39
N ILE A 116 2.94 9.96 11.38
CA ILE A 116 2.02 8.84 11.19
C ILE A 116 0.81 9.04 12.11
N LYS A 117 -0.39 8.86 11.57
CA LYS A 117 -1.65 8.89 12.31
C LYS A 117 -2.48 7.66 12.01
N VAL A 118 -3.14 7.10 13.03
CA VAL A 118 -4.17 6.08 12.81
C VAL A 118 -5.40 6.76 12.21
N VAL A 119 -5.94 6.20 11.14
CA VAL A 119 -7.12 6.71 10.44
C VAL A 119 -8.13 5.59 10.24
N ASN A 120 -9.41 5.94 10.18
CA ASN A 120 -10.48 5.01 9.82
C ASN A 120 -11.24 5.58 8.61
N PRO A 121 -10.71 5.38 7.39
CA PRO A 121 -11.30 5.93 6.18
C PRO A 121 -12.65 5.26 5.88
N GLU A 122 -13.65 6.06 5.55
CA GLU A 122 -14.98 5.58 5.17
C GLU A 122 -14.90 4.74 3.88
N GLY A 123 -15.62 3.62 3.85
CA GLY A 123 -15.69 2.73 2.68
C GLY A 123 -14.54 1.72 2.56
N LEU A 124 -13.59 1.68 3.50
CA LEU A 124 -12.56 0.64 3.55
C LEU A 124 -12.93 -0.50 4.51
N PRO A 125 -12.33 -1.71 4.34
CA PRO A 125 -12.67 -2.87 5.15
C PRO A 125 -12.39 -2.61 6.64
N PRO A 126 -13.37 -2.89 7.54
CA PRO A 126 -13.22 -2.61 8.97
C PRO A 126 -12.27 -3.58 9.69
N SER A 127 -11.84 -4.66 9.02
CA SER A 127 -10.89 -5.65 9.55
C SER A 127 -9.41 -5.23 9.41
N LEU A 128 -9.18 -4.02 8.89
CA LEU A 128 -7.87 -3.44 8.69
C LEU A 128 -7.77 -2.14 9.49
N THR A 129 -6.69 -2.02 10.23
CA THR A 129 -6.28 -0.76 10.85
C THR A 129 -5.42 0.02 9.87
N TRP A 130 -5.79 1.26 9.58
CA TRP A 130 -5.10 2.11 8.61
C TRP A 130 -4.22 3.16 9.30
N TYR A 131 -3.02 3.35 8.76
CA TYR A 131 -2.10 4.39 9.20
C TYR A 131 -1.85 5.34 8.03
N SER A 132 -2.19 6.63 8.20
CA SER A 132 -1.84 7.69 7.25
C SER A 132 -0.44 8.21 7.57
N VAL A 133 0.42 8.18 6.57
CA VAL A 133 1.78 8.72 6.59
C VAL A 133 1.78 10.01 5.79
N THR A 134 2.05 11.13 6.46
CA THR A 134 2.12 12.44 5.80
C THR A 134 3.49 12.63 5.16
N LEU A 135 3.52 12.91 3.87
CA LEU A 135 4.72 13.23 3.11
C LEU A 135 5.14 14.68 3.40
N LEU A 136 6.42 14.91 3.69
CA LEU A 136 6.94 16.28 3.90
C LEU A 136 6.96 17.10 2.61
N LYS A 137 7.09 16.41 1.47
CA LYS A 137 7.05 16.98 0.13
C LYS A 137 5.98 16.25 -0.65
N GLU A 138 5.00 17.01 -1.14
CA GLU A 138 3.90 16.46 -1.92
C GLU A 138 4.41 15.89 -3.24
N LEU A 139 3.86 14.75 -3.64
CA LEU A 139 4.26 14.06 -4.83
C LEU A 139 3.44 14.55 -6.02
N GLY A 140 4.09 15.26 -6.93
CA GLY A 140 3.50 15.67 -8.20
C GLY A 140 3.44 14.53 -9.23
N LYS A 141 2.68 14.74 -10.30
CA LYS A 141 2.53 13.78 -11.42
C LYS A 141 3.89 13.39 -12.00
N GLY A 142 4.14 12.09 -12.10
CA GLY A 142 5.39 11.52 -12.62
C GLY A 142 6.60 11.63 -11.68
N GLN A 143 6.47 12.24 -10.50
CA GLN A 143 7.51 12.21 -9.48
C GLN A 143 7.47 10.90 -8.71
N SER A 144 8.64 10.43 -8.27
CA SER A 144 8.76 9.23 -7.45
C SER A 144 9.57 9.49 -6.19
N LEU A 145 9.12 8.89 -5.08
CA LEU A 145 9.74 8.96 -3.77
C LEU A 145 10.05 7.55 -3.27
N THR A 146 11.13 7.39 -2.52
CA THR A 146 11.43 6.13 -1.82
C THR A 146 11.06 6.28 -0.36
N LEU A 147 10.07 5.50 0.06
CA LEU A 147 9.52 5.42 1.40
C LEU A 147 10.01 4.13 2.06
N GLU A 148 10.70 4.25 3.18
CA GLU A 148 11.14 3.12 4.00
C GLU A 148 10.27 3.05 5.26
N VAL A 149 9.47 2.00 5.36
CA VAL A 149 8.60 1.70 6.50
C VAL A 149 9.27 0.62 7.34
N ARG A 150 9.49 0.91 8.63
CA ARG A 150 10.04 -0.01 9.61
C ARG A 150 9.00 -0.29 10.67
N THR A 151 8.69 -1.57 10.86
CA THR A 151 7.76 -2.04 11.87
C THR A 151 8.41 -3.06 12.78
N ALA A 152 8.01 -3.07 14.05
CA ALA A 152 8.37 -4.12 14.99
C ALA A 152 7.10 -4.68 15.64
N PHE A 153 6.97 -6.01 15.58
CA PHE A 153 5.84 -6.75 16.16
C PHE A 153 6.31 -7.56 17.36
N THR A 154 5.68 -7.33 18.50
CA THR A 154 5.78 -8.17 19.68
C THR A 154 4.83 -9.35 19.57
N HIS A 155 5.09 -10.47 20.23
CA HIS A 155 4.18 -11.63 20.28
C HIS A 155 3.84 -12.31 18.92
N ALA A 156 4.46 -11.89 17.81
CA ALA A 156 4.28 -12.52 16.51
C ALA A 156 4.95 -13.90 16.37
N LEU A 157 5.92 -14.23 17.22
CA LEU A 157 6.60 -15.53 17.26
C LEU A 157 5.97 -16.43 18.32
N ARG A 158 5.53 -17.61 17.91
CA ARG A 158 4.91 -18.60 18.81
C ARG A 158 5.86 -19.79 19.03
N PRO A 159 6.15 -20.18 20.28
CA PRO A 159 6.90 -21.40 20.57
C PRO A 159 6.23 -22.64 20.00
N PHE A 160 7.01 -23.49 19.36
CA PHE A 160 6.53 -24.78 18.87
C PHE A 160 7.66 -25.83 18.94
N PRO A 161 7.61 -26.81 19.86
CA PRO A 161 6.52 -27.10 20.77
C PRO A 161 6.43 -26.08 21.93
N GLU A 162 5.26 -26.01 22.58
CA GLU A 162 5.03 -25.11 23.71
C GLU A 162 5.89 -25.46 24.94
N LYS A 163 6.25 -26.75 25.08
CA LYS A 163 7.07 -27.27 26.17
C LYS A 163 8.31 -27.93 25.61
N ILE A 164 9.46 -27.57 26.16
CA ILE A 164 10.77 -28.10 25.81
C ILE A 164 11.53 -28.50 27.08
N THR A 165 12.45 -29.46 26.97
CA THR A 165 13.41 -29.76 28.02
C THR A 165 14.57 -28.76 27.99
N GLN A 166 15.41 -28.74 29.03
CA GLN A 166 16.56 -27.82 29.10
C GLN A 166 17.60 -28.08 28.00
N ALA A 167 17.67 -29.30 27.46
CA ALA A 167 18.63 -29.67 26.42
C ALA A 167 18.11 -29.38 25.00
N ASP A 168 16.83 -29.05 24.86
CA ASP A 168 16.20 -28.86 23.55
C ASP A 168 16.42 -27.46 23.01
N ILE A 169 16.47 -27.37 21.68
CA ILE A 169 16.52 -26.09 20.98
C ILE A 169 15.12 -25.51 20.90
N GLN A 170 14.98 -24.21 21.21
CA GLN A 170 13.72 -23.51 21.03
C GLN A 170 13.44 -23.28 19.54
N LEU A 171 12.31 -23.81 19.10
CA LEU A 171 11.76 -23.60 17.77
C LEU A 171 10.58 -22.62 17.86
N LEU A 172 10.49 -21.72 16.88
CA LEU A 172 9.49 -20.66 16.83
C LEU A 172 8.79 -20.67 15.48
N VAL A 173 7.48 -20.43 15.50
CA VAL A 173 6.65 -20.26 14.31
C VAL A 173 6.32 -18.79 14.16
N PHE A 174 6.62 -18.26 12.96
CA PHE A 174 6.15 -16.96 12.51
C PHE A 174 5.00 -17.18 11.52
N GLN A 175 3.85 -16.57 11.78
CA GLN A 175 2.68 -16.61 10.90
C GLN A 175 2.18 -15.19 10.67
N GLU A 176 2.01 -14.85 9.40
CA GLU A 176 1.51 -13.56 8.94
C GLU A 176 0.02 -13.60 8.60
#